data_AF-A0AAD5JIF6-F1
#
_entry.id   AF-A0AAD5JIF6-F1
#
_cell.length_a   1.000
_cell.length_b   1.000
_cell.length_c   1.000
_cell.angle_alpha   90.00
_cell.angle_beta   90.00
_cell.angle_gamma   90.00
#
_symmetry.space_group_name_H-M   'P 1'
#
loop_
_entity.id
_entity.type
_entity.pdbx_description
1 polymer ?
#
loop_
_entity_poly.entity_id
_entity_poly.type
_entity_poly.pdbx_seq_one_letter_code
_entity_poly.pdbx_strand_id
1 'polypeptide(L)'
;MDSSSSNDHHQQKEVTNWMNMENGGAANKGSSCKEIWSTSKTAQNVSSSMVRKKSDPVLVPSNVRFRLFRQFLANLQEVVLGTKLAVLFPAIPLAIVADSYKFGRPWIFALSLLGLTPLAERVSFLTEQIAYFTGPTVGGLLNATCGNATELIIALLALYQKKINVLKYSLLGSILSNLLLVLGSSLLCGGLANLRKEQRYDRKQADVNSLLLLLGLLCHMLPLMFRYASSSTPGIFNADSTLQLSRASSIVMLVSYIAYIFFQLKTHRQIFESQEEDEEEEEKAVIGFWSAFSWLVGMTVIIAVLSEYVVGTIEAASDSWGISVSFISIILLPIVGNAAEHAGSVIFAFKNKLDISLGVALGSATQISMFVVPSCVIIAWIMGISMDLDFSLLQTGSLAFSIIITAFTLQDGTSHYMKGVVLCLCYIVIAACFFVDKIPQNTANAGATPSSGVLPA
;
A
#
# COMPACT_ATOMS: atom_id res chain seq x y z
N MET A 1 79.39 11.82 18.06
CA MET A 1 79.55 10.48 17.45
C MET A 1 78.42 9.63 17.99
N ASP A 2 77.73 8.97 17.06
CA ASP A 2 76.72 7.90 17.24
C ASP A 2 75.38 8.31 17.89
N SER A 3 74.21 7.79 17.50
CA SER A 3 73.83 6.87 16.42
C SER A 3 72.29 6.87 16.31
N SER A 4 71.81 6.61 15.09
CA SER A 4 70.41 6.41 14.70
C SER A 4 69.95 4.99 15.01
N SER A 5 68.80 4.83 15.69
CA SER A 5 68.08 3.55 15.81
C SER A 5 66.61 3.79 16.20
N SER A 6 65.68 3.46 15.30
CA SER A 6 64.36 2.86 15.59
C SER A 6 63.44 2.99 14.37
N ASN A 7 63.54 2.06 13.41
CA ASN A 7 62.49 1.89 12.41
C ASN A 7 62.38 0.46 11.83
N ASP A 8 62.61 -0.58 12.64
CA ASP A 8 62.64 -1.99 12.18
C ASP A 8 61.59 -2.92 12.81
N HIS A 9 60.51 -2.40 13.40
CA HIS A 9 59.48 -3.26 14.03
C HIS A 9 58.09 -3.28 13.35
N HIS A 10 57.93 -2.62 12.21
CA HIS A 10 56.64 -2.64 11.50
C HIS A 10 56.61 -3.47 10.20
N GLN A 11 57.74 -3.94 9.69
CA GLN A 11 57.80 -4.59 8.38
C GLN A 11 57.90 -6.14 8.42
N GLN A 12 57.93 -6.73 9.62
CA GLN A 12 58.12 -8.18 9.78
C GLN A 12 56.84 -8.95 10.16
N LYS A 13 55.69 -8.26 10.29
CA LYS A 13 54.38 -8.88 10.56
C LYS A 13 53.52 -9.11 9.31
N GLU A 14 53.86 -8.54 8.15
CA GLU A 14 53.07 -8.70 6.93
C GLU A 14 53.53 -9.86 6.03
N VAL A 15 54.70 -10.45 6.26
CA VAL A 15 55.24 -11.53 5.40
C VAL A 15 54.83 -12.93 5.90
N THR A 16 54.38 -13.08 7.14
CA THR A 16 54.06 -14.40 7.72
C THR A 16 52.64 -14.91 7.40
N ASN A 17 51.74 -14.05 6.90
CA ASN A 17 50.36 -14.45 6.57
C ASN A 17 50.18 -14.98 5.13
N TRP A 18 51.17 -14.82 4.25
CA TRP A 18 51.08 -15.25 2.85
C TRP A 18 51.58 -16.68 2.59
N MET A 19 52.18 -17.34 3.60
CA MET A 19 52.83 -18.64 3.44
C MET A 19 51.98 -19.85 3.88
N ASN A 20 50.72 -19.65 4.27
CA ASN A 20 49.80 -20.74 4.66
C ASN A 20 48.73 -21.07 3.60
N MET A 21 48.85 -20.56 2.37
CA MET A 21 47.87 -20.80 1.28
C MET A 21 48.32 -21.79 0.20
N GLU A 22 49.43 -22.51 0.38
CA GLU A 22 49.87 -23.55 -0.57
C GLU A 22 50.37 -24.81 0.16
N ASN A 23 49.45 -25.66 0.60
CA ASN A 23 49.61 -27.13 0.55
C ASN A 23 48.37 -27.84 1.09
N GLY A 24 47.70 -28.62 0.24
CA GLY A 24 46.60 -29.48 0.68
C GLY A 24 45.73 -30.03 -0.44
N GLY A 25 46.33 -30.74 -1.41
CA GLY A 25 45.56 -31.56 -2.35
C GLY A 25 45.34 -32.97 -1.81
N ALA A 26 44.06 -33.38 -1.69
CA ALA A 26 43.48 -34.66 -2.15
C ALA A 26 42.45 -35.31 -1.19
N ALA A 27 41.19 -35.30 -1.68
CA ALA A 27 40.16 -36.35 -1.63
C ALA A 27 39.61 -36.89 -0.27
N ASN A 28 38.34 -36.56 0.03
CA ASN A 28 37.24 -37.56 0.03
C ASN A 28 35.83 -36.95 0.16
N LYS A 29 34.97 -37.35 -0.80
CA LYS A 29 33.53 -37.65 -0.71
C LYS A 29 32.54 -36.66 -0.07
N GLY A 30 31.77 -36.01 -0.95
CA GLY A 30 30.32 -36.17 -0.99
C GLY A 30 29.51 -35.46 0.10
N SER A 31 29.35 -34.14 -0.05
CA SER A 31 28.26 -33.40 0.58
C SER A 31 27.58 -32.56 -0.49
N SER A 32 26.36 -32.94 -0.84
CA SER A 32 25.48 -32.18 -1.74
C SER A 32 25.24 -30.81 -1.09
N CYS A 33 25.84 -29.77 -1.66
CA CYS A 33 25.59 -28.39 -1.31
C CYS A 33 24.16 -28.06 -1.76
N LYS A 34 23.19 -28.21 -0.84
CA LYS A 34 21.92 -27.52 -0.96
C LYS A 34 22.20 -26.05 -0.67
N GLU A 35 22.25 -25.24 -1.72
CA GLU A 35 22.10 -23.79 -1.59
C GLU A 35 20.78 -23.51 -0.85
N ILE A 36 20.89 -23.15 0.42
CA ILE A 36 19.76 -22.62 1.20
C ILE A 36 19.72 -21.13 0.85
N TRP A 37 18.76 -20.77 -0.01
CA TRP A 37 18.46 -19.38 -0.33
C TRP A 37 17.90 -18.71 0.93
N SER A 38 18.65 -17.80 1.54
CA SER A 38 18.10 -16.89 2.55
C SER A 38 17.09 -15.97 1.87
N THR A 39 15.85 -15.98 2.36
CA THR A 39 14.74 -15.24 1.75
C THR A 39 14.76 -13.81 2.29
N SER A 40 15.32 -12.86 1.54
CA SER A 40 15.29 -11.43 1.87
C SER A 40 13.84 -10.92 1.93
N LYS A 41 13.42 -10.35 3.07
CA LYS A 41 12.08 -9.75 3.25
C LYS A 41 12.14 -8.22 3.09
N THR A 42 11.21 -7.64 2.33
CA THR A 42 10.98 -6.19 2.30
C THR A 42 9.95 -5.80 3.36
N ALA A 43 9.97 -4.53 3.82
CA ALA A 43 9.09 -4.04 4.87
C ALA A 43 7.59 -4.34 4.65
N GLN A 44 7.12 -4.25 3.41
CA GLN A 44 5.74 -4.55 3.06
C GLN A 44 5.39 -6.05 3.21
N ASN A 45 6.35 -6.96 3.03
CA ASN A 45 6.12 -8.40 3.18
C ASN A 45 5.81 -8.77 4.64
N VAL A 46 6.36 -8.07 5.63
CA VAL A 46 6.30 -8.53 7.04
C VAL A 46 4.97 -8.15 7.73
N SER A 47 4.23 -7.17 7.23
CA SER A 47 3.04 -6.57 7.89
C SER A 47 1.92 -7.55 8.18
N SER A 48 1.72 -8.54 7.30
CA SER A 48 0.63 -9.50 7.40
C SER A 48 0.89 -10.59 8.46
N SER A 49 2.15 -10.93 8.74
CA SER A 49 2.51 -12.09 9.56
C SER A 49 2.16 -11.93 11.04
N MET A 50 2.03 -10.70 11.54
CA MET A 50 1.79 -10.42 12.97
C MET A 50 0.35 -10.07 13.36
N VAL A 51 -0.53 -9.75 12.40
CA VAL A 51 -1.99 -9.73 12.67
C VAL A 51 -2.51 -11.15 12.96
N ARG A 52 -1.71 -12.14 12.58
CA ARG A 52 -1.90 -13.55 12.83
C ARG A 52 -1.84 -13.91 14.32
N LYS A 53 -2.77 -14.75 14.78
CA LYS A 53 -2.61 -15.50 16.04
C LYS A 53 -1.59 -16.61 15.81
N LYS A 54 -0.59 -16.77 16.69
CA LYS A 54 0.25 -17.99 16.72
C LYS A 54 -0.70 -19.18 16.90
N SER A 55 -0.79 -20.05 15.90
CA SER A 55 -1.69 -21.21 15.92
C SER A 55 -1.16 -22.24 16.91
N ASP A 56 -1.86 -22.46 18.03
CA ASP A 56 -1.68 -23.69 18.81
C ASP A 56 -2.05 -24.89 17.92
N PRO A 57 -1.28 -25.99 17.94
CA PRO A 57 -1.53 -27.10 17.05
C PRO A 57 -2.80 -27.83 17.47
N VAL A 58 -3.74 -27.93 16.52
CA VAL A 58 -4.81 -28.94 16.43
C VAL A 58 -6.09 -28.68 17.24
N LEU A 59 -7.11 -28.15 16.54
CA LEU A 59 -8.54 -28.45 16.78
C LEU A 59 -9.22 -29.06 15.54
N VAL A 60 -8.46 -29.68 14.63
CA VAL A 60 -9.06 -30.53 13.59
C VAL A 60 -9.23 -31.92 14.19
N PRO A 61 -10.46 -32.36 14.52
CA PRO A 61 -10.69 -33.66 15.12
C PRO A 61 -10.10 -34.77 14.22
N SER A 62 -9.44 -35.74 14.85
CA SER A 62 -8.77 -36.88 14.21
C SER A 62 -9.71 -37.79 13.39
N ASN A 63 -11.01 -37.52 13.38
CA ASN A 63 -12.06 -38.36 12.78
C ASN A 63 -12.44 -38.02 11.33
N VAL A 64 -11.66 -37.20 10.61
CA VAL A 64 -11.95 -36.84 9.21
C VAL A 64 -11.30 -37.82 8.24
N ARG A 65 -12.12 -38.60 7.53
CA ARG A 65 -11.74 -39.77 6.70
C ARG A 65 -10.94 -39.44 5.41
N PHE A 66 -10.93 -38.19 4.94
CA PHE A 66 -10.29 -37.78 3.68
C PHE A 66 -9.11 -36.82 3.92
N ARG A 67 -7.90 -37.22 3.52
CA ARG A 67 -6.64 -36.46 3.69
C ARG A 67 -6.67 -35.08 3.00
N LEU A 68 -7.25 -34.99 1.80
CA LEU A 68 -7.46 -33.75 1.05
C LEU A 68 -8.42 -32.79 1.77
N PHE A 69 -9.53 -33.31 2.29
CA PHE A 69 -10.50 -32.50 3.04
C PHE A 69 -9.93 -32.02 4.36
N ARG A 70 -9.11 -32.83 5.04
CA ARG A 70 -8.38 -32.42 6.26
C ARG A 70 -7.36 -31.32 5.97
N GLN A 71 -6.59 -31.42 4.88
CA GLN A 71 -5.69 -30.36 4.43
C GLN A 71 -6.45 -29.08 4.05
N PHE A 72 -7.59 -29.21 3.36
CA PHE A 72 -8.44 -28.09 3.03
C PHE A 72 -9.01 -27.40 4.28
N LEU A 73 -9.51 -28.17 5.27
CA LEU A 73 -10.01 -27.60 6.54
C LEU A 73 -8.90 -26.95 7.37
N ALA A 74 -7.72 -27.56 7.43
CA ALA A 74 -6.58 -26.97 8.12
C ALA A 74 -6.16 -25.65 7.44
N ASN A 75 -6.10 -25.62 6.11
CA ASN A 75 -5.81 -24.40 5.35
C ASN A 75 -6.94 -23.37 5.48
N LEU A 76 -8.21 -23.78 5.50
CA LEU A 76 -9.36 -22.90 5.71
C LEU A 76 -9.31 -22.25 7.09
N GLN A 77 -8.98 -23.01 8.15
CA GLN A 77 -8.83 -22.48 9.49
C GLN A 77 -7.68 -21.48 9.55
N GLU A 78 -6.52 -21.81 8.99
CA GLU A 78 -5.36 -20.92 9.00
C GLU A 78 -5.59 -19.64 8.19
N VAL A 79 -6.22 -19.77 7.02
CA VAL A 79 -6.54 -18.64 6.14
C VAL A 79 -7.64 -17.79 6.76
N VAL A 80 -8.77 -18.34 7.19
CA VAL A 80 -9.94 -17.54 7.62
C VAL A 80 -9.90 -17.16 9.10
N LEU A 81 -9.50 -18.09 9.98
CA LEU A 81 -9.55 -17.90 11.44
C LEU A 81 -8.19 -17.49 12.04
N GLY A 82 -7.13 -17.49 11.24
CA GLY A 82 -5.78 -17.13 11.68
C GLY A 82 -5.60 -15.65 12.04
N THR A 83 -6.55 -14.77 11.71
CA THR A 83 -6.46 -13.31 11.90
C THR A 83 -7.33 -12.81 13.05
N LYS A 84 -6.89 -11.74 13.74
CA LYS A 84 -7.76 -11.02 14.70
C LYS A 84 -8.98 -10.40 14.02
N LEU A 85 -8.90 -10.14 12.71
CA LEU A 85 -10.01 -9.64 11.89
C LEU A 85 -11.02 -10.75 11.50
N ALA A 86 -10.81 -11.99 11.93
CA ALA A 86 -11.72 -13.12 11.67
C ALA A 86 -13.19 -12.81 12.06
N VAL A 87 -13.38 -11.97 13.07
CA VAL A 87 -14.69 -11.51 13.56
C VAL A 87 -15.50 -10.78 12.48
N LEU A 88 -14.85 -10.20 11.46
CA LEU A 88 -15.50 -9.47 10.38
C LEU A 88 -15.88 -10.34 9.17
N PHE A 89 -15.35 -11.58 9.06
CA PHE A 89 -15.70 -12.46 7.94
C PHE A 89 -17.20 -12.76 7.78
N PRO A 90 -18.02 -12.88 8.85
CA PRO A 90 -19.46 -13.03 8.71
C PRO A 90 -20.12 -11.89 7.93
N ALA A 91 -19.51 -10.69 7.84
CA ALA A 91 -20.03 -9.59 7.03
C ALA A 91 -20.05 -9.92 5.51
N ILE A 92 -19.17 -10.81 5.04
CA ILE A 92 -19.10 -11.21 3.63
C ILE A 92 -20.38 -11.95 3.17
N PRO A 93 -20.76 -13.10 3.76
CA PRO A 93 -22.01 -13.75 3.39
C PRO A 93 -23.23 -12.89 3.71
N LEU A 94 -23.19 -12.08 4.78
CA LEU A 94 -24.27 -11.15 5.10
C LEU A 94 -24.48 -10.09 4.01
N ALA A 95 -23.40 -9.56 3.42
CA ALA A 95 -23.51 -8.62 2.30
C ALA A 95 -24.13 -9.27 1.06
N ILE A 96 -23.70 -10.49 0.72
CA ILE A 96 -24.24 -11.23 -0.44
C ILE A 96 -25.71 -11.59 -0.24
N VAL A 97 -26.09 -12.01 0.96
CA VAL A 97 -27.49 -12.29 1.32
C VAL A 97 -28.31 -11.00 1.30
N ALA A 98 -27.78 -9.89 1.85
CA ALA A 98 -28.46 -8.61 1.83
C ALA A 98 -28.75 -8.13 0.40
N ASP A 99 -27.80 -8.30 -0.53
CA ASP A 99 -28.01 -8.00 -1.96
C ASP A 99 -29.04 -8.93 -2.61
N SER A 100 -28.92 -10.25 -2.36
CA SER A 100 -29.84 -11.27 -2.91
C SER A 100 -31.29 -11.05 -2.49
N TYR A 101 -31.53 -10.61 -1.25
CA TYR A 101 -32.87 -10.30 -0.72
C TYR A 101 -33.26 -8.82 -0.88
N LYS A 102 -32.46 -8.02 -1.58
CA LYS A 102 -32.71 -6.58 -1.84
C LYS A 102 -32.96 -5.78 -0.55
N PHE A 103 -32.14 -6.00 0.47
CA PHE A 103 -32.11 -5.16 1.67
C PHE A 103 -31.75 -3.70 1.32
N GLY A 104 -31.91 -2.79 2.28
CA GLY A 104 -31.57 -1.39 2.09
C GLY A 104 -30.12 -1.21 1.59
N ARG A 105 -29.94 -0.51 0.46
CA ARG A 105 -28.62 -0.25 -0.15
C ARG A 105 -27.56 0.30 0.82
N PRO A 106 -27.89 1.17 1.80
CA PRO A 106 -26.90 1.61 2.81
C PRO A 106 -26.37 0.46 3.69
N TRP A 107 -27.18 -0.55 3.97
CA TRP A 107 -26.76 -1.73 4.73
C TRP A 107 -25.88 -2.65 3.90
N ILE A 108 -26.20 -2.83 2.62
CA ILE A 108 -25.34 -3.55 1.68
C ILE A 108 -23.96 -2.87 1.64
N PHE A 109 -23.92 -1.55 1.48
CA PHE A 109 -22.69 -0.76 1.52
C PHE A 109 -21.88 -1.02 2.80
N ALA A 110 -22.50 -0.90 3.98
CA ALA A 110 -21.83 -1.09 5.26
C ALA A 110 -21.29 -2.51 5.45
N LEU A 111 -22.08 -3.53 5.12
CA LEU A 111 -21.68 -4.93 5.24
C LEU A 111 -20.56 -5.28 4.27
N SER A 112 -20.63 -4.78 3.02
CA SER A 112 -19.56 -4.96 2.04
C SER A 112 -18.27 -4.31 2.49
N LEU A 113 -18.34 -3.09 3.03
CA LEU A 113 -17.18 -2.38 3.58
C LEU A 113 -16.53 -3.17 4.73
N LEU A 114 -17.33 -3.65 5.70
CA LEU A 114 -16.83 -4.49 6.80
C LEU A 114 -16.25 -5.83 6.31
N GLY A 115 -16.84 -6.42 5.26
CA GLY A 115 -16.36 -7.66 4.66
C GLY A 115 -15.04 -7.51 3.90
N LEU A 116 -14.76 -6.33 3.33
CA LEU A 116 -13.49 -6.04 2.65
C LEU A 116 -12.31 -5.97 3.61
N THR A 117 -12.51 -5.48 4.84
CA THR A 117 -11.45 -5.34 5.85
C THR A 117 -10.64 -6.63 6.09
N PRO A 118 -11.25 -7.78 6.45
CA PRO A 118 -10.49 -9.01 6.61
C PRO A 118 -9.97 -9.56 5.27
N LEU A 119 -10.64 -9.32 4.14
CA LEU A 119 -10.19 -9.83 2.85
C LEU A 119 -8.89 -9.16 2.38
N ALA A 120 -8.77 -7.84 2.54
CA ALA A 120 -7.57 -7.09 2.21
C ALA A 120 -6.34 -7.65 2.96
N GLU A 121 -6.52 -7.91 4.27
CA GLU A 121 -5.47 -8.50 5.10
C GLU A 121 -5.04 -9.89 4.62
N ARG A 122 -6.00 -10.73 4.24
CA ARG A 122 -5.72 -12.10 3.78
C ARG A 122 -5.07 -12.14 2.41
N VAL A 123 -5.42 -11.22 1.52
CA VAL A 123 -4.75 -11.09 0.22
C VAL A 123 -3.28 -10.71 0.41
N SER A 124 -2.99 -9.74 1.29
CA SER A 124 -1.61 -9.41 1.66
C SER A 124 -0.85 -10.61 2.25
N PHE A 125 -1.49 -11.37 3.15
CA PHE A 125 -0.91 -12.60 3.70
C PHE A 125 -0.61 -13.67 2.65
N LEU A 126 -1.57 -13.96 1.77
CA LEU A 126 -1.41 -14.98 0.73
C LEU A 126 -0.33 -14.58 -0.29
N THR A 127 -0.23 -13.28 -0.57
CA THR A 127 0.83 -12.67 -1.38
C THR A 127 2.20 -12.92 -0.76
N GLU A 128 2.34 -12.71 0.55
CA GLU A 128 3.56 -13.03 1.29
C GLU A 128 3.88 -14.54 1.23
N GLN A 129 2.89 -15.41 1.45
CA GLN A 129 3.08 -16.86 1.37
C GLN A 129 3.60 -17.32 0.00
N ILE A 130 3.12 -16.69 -1.08
CA ILE A 130 3.61 -16.97 -2.43
C ILE A 130 5.04 -16.44 -2.62
N ALA A 131 5.36 -15.28 -2.05
CA ALA A 131 6.67 -14.64 -2.17
C ALA A 131 7.82 -15.54 -1.66
N TYR A 132 7.59 -16.37 -0.62
CA TYR A 132 8.56 -17.36 -0.13
C TYR A 132 8.99 -18.38 -1.20
N PHE A 133 8.17 -18.64 -2.22
CA PHE A 133 8.47 -19.63 -3.27
C PHE A 133 8.96 -19.00 -4.58
N THR A 134 8.78 -17.69 -4.78
CA THR A 134 9.06 -17.02 -6.06
C THR A 134 10.38 -16.26 -6.09
N GLY A 135 11.09 -16.18 -4.97
CA GLY A 135 12.34 -15.44 -4.83
C GLY A 135 12.15 -13.93 -4.68
N PRO A 136 13.20 -13.16 -4.34
CA PRO A 136 13.07 -11.77 -3.90
C PRO A 136 12.47 -10.82 -4.94
N THR A 137 12.87 -10.94 -6.21
CA THR A 137 12.40 -10.03 -7.27
C THR A 137 10.94 -10.26 -7.63
N VAL A 138 10.55 -11.51 -7.89
CA VAL A 138 9.17 -11.84 -8.25
C VAL A 138 8.27 -11.67 -7.03
N GLY A 139 8.74 -12.07 -5.84
CA GLY A 139 8.02 -11.88 -4.59
C GLY A 139 7.78 -10.39 -4.29
N GLY A 140 8.78 -9.53 -4.47
CA GLY A 140 8.60 -8.09 -4.28
C GLY A 140 7.68 -7.45 -5.32
N LEU A 141 7.67 -7.91 -6.58
CA LEU A 141 6.73 -7.45 -7.59
C LEU A 141 5.29 -7.91 -7.31
N LEU A 142 5.13 -9.15 -6.85
CA LEU A 142 3.85 -9.72 -6.44
C LEU A 142 3.32 -8.97 -5.21
N ASN A 143 4.19 -8.64 -4.27
CA ASN A 143 3.84 -7.85 -3.10
C ASN A 143 3.45 -6.42 -3.44
N ALA A 144 4.19 -5.76 -4.34
CA ALA A 144 3.76 -4.48 -4.87
C ALA A 144 2.35 -4.63 -5.45
N THR A 145 2.15 -5.49 -6.44
CA THR A 145 0.87 -5.55 -7.17
C THR A 145 -0.31 -5.98 -6.29
N CYS A 146 -0.14 -7.06 -5.52
CA CYS A 146 -1.22 -7.68 -4.76
C CYS A 146 -1.43 -7.04 -3.38
N GLY A 147 -0.44 -6.35 -2.82
CA GLY A 147 -0.57 -5.61 -1.54
C GLY A 147 -1.66 -4.54 -1.60
N ASN A 148 -1.78 -3.87 -2.76
CA ASN A 148 -2.81 -2.86 -3.03
C ASN A 148 -3.92 -3.37 -3.96
N ALA A 149 -4.16 -4.68 -3.98
CA ALA A 149 -5.16 -5.28 -4.87
C ALA A 149 -6.57 -4.76 -4.58
N THR A 150 -6.91 -4.55 -3.31
CA THR A 150 -8.24 -4.09 -2.90
C THR A 150 -8.54 -2.71 -3.48
N GLU A 151 -7.60 -1.77 -3.36
CA GLU A 151 -7.69 -0.40 -3.86
C GLU A 151 -7.77 -0.39 -5.38
N LEU A 152 -6.93 -1.20 -6.05
CA LEU A 152 -6.93 -1.33 -7.49
C LEU A 152 -8.26 -1.88 -8.01
N ILE A 153 -8.82 -2.92 -7.37
CA ILE A 153 -10.09 -3.53 -7.78
C ILE A 153 -11.26 -2.54 -7.59
N ILE A 154 -11.33 -1.87 -6.45
CA ILE A 154 -12.34 -0.82 -6.21
C ILE A 154 -12.21 0.29 -7.25
N ALA A 155 -11.00 0.75 -7.55
CA ALA A 155 -10.74 1.78 -8.54
C ALA A 155 -11.16 1.36 -9.95
N LEU A 156 -10.82 0.14 -10.38
CA LEU A 156 -11.18 -0.38 -11.70
C LEU A 156 -12.69 -0.59 -11.85
N LEU A 157 -13.38 -1.05 -10.80
CA LEU A 157 -14.84 -1.18 -10.83
C LEU A 157 -15.54 0.18 -10.82
N ALA A 158 -15.01 1.15 -10.08
CA ALA A 158 -15.47 2.54 -10.16
C ALA A 158 -15.26 3.12 -11.56
N LEU A 159 -14.13 2.84 -12.21
CA LEU A 159 -13.87 3.24 -13.60
C LEU A 159 -14.88 2.59 -14.56
N TYR A 160 -15.11 1.29 -14.41
CA TYR A 160 -16.05 0.54 -15.24
C TYR A 160 -17.48 1.05 -15.12
N GLN A 161 -17.91 1.39 -13.90
CA GLN A 161 -19.21 2.03 -13.63
C GLN A 161 -19.22 3.54 -13.94
N LYS A 162 -18.16 4.11 -14.53
CA LYS A 162 -17.99 5.54 -14.87
C LYS A 162 -18.09 6.48 -13.67
N LYS A 163 -17.81 6.00 -12.45
CA LYS A 163 -17.77 6.77 -11.21
C LYS A 163 -16.37 7.34 -10.97
N ILE A 164 -15.93 8.23 -11.87
CA ILE A 164 -14.57 8.78 -11.88
C ILE A 164 -14.24 9.52 -10.58
N ASN A 165 -15.22 10.22 -10.00
CA ASN A 165 -15.03 10.91 -8.72
C ASN A 165 -14.76 9.92 -7.59
N VAL A 166 -15.52 8.83 -7.49
CA VAL A 166 -15.31 7.79 -6.48
C VAL A 166 -13.91 7.20 -6.60
N LEU A 167 -13.49 6.89 -7.82
CA LEU A 167 -12.13 6.39 -8.12
C LEU A 167 -11.06 7.37 -7.67
N LYS A 168 -11.12 8.63 -8.11
CA LYS A 168 -10.13 9.66 -7.76
C LYS A 168 -10.06 9.84 -6.25
N TYR A 169 -11.21 9.99 -5.61
CA TYR A 169 -11.31 10.21 -4.18
C TYR A 169 -10.81 9.03 -3.35
N SER A 170 -11.09 7.79 -3.77
CA SER A 170 -10.59 6.59 -3.06
C SER A 170 -9.07 6.45 -3.15
N LEU A 171 -8.48 6.69 -4.32
CA LEU A 171 -7.03 6.60 -4.49
C LEU A 171 -6.29 7.73 -3.75
N LEU A 172 -6.80 8.96 -3.83
CA LEU A 172 -6.29 10.10 -3.07
C LEU A 172 -6.35 9.79 -1.56
N GLY A 173 -7.51 9.35 -1.10
CA GLY A 173 -7.73 9.03 0.30
C GLY A 173 -6.78 7.95 0.82
N SER A 174 -6.44 6.96 -0.01
CA SER A 174 -5.47 5.93 0.37
C SER A 174 -4.05 6.47 0.51
N ILE A 175 -3.63 7.41 -0.34
CA ILE A 175 -2.35 8.12 -0.15
C ILE A 175 -2.38 8.93 1.16
N LEU A 176 -3.45 9.71 1.40
CA LEU A 176 -3.60 10.51 2.63
C LEU A 176 -3.61 9.64 3.89
N SER A 177 -4.33 8.52 3.86
CA SER A 177 -4.42 7.54 4.94
C SER A 177 -3.03 6.99 5.26
N ASN A 178 -2.26 6.56 4.27
CA ASN A 178 -0.93 6.01 4.50
C ASN A 178 0.04 7.05 5.06
N LEU A 179 0.06 8.27 4.51
CA LEU A 179 1.00 9.30 4.91
C LEU A 179 0.71 9.93 6.27
N LEU A 180 -0.56 10.06 6.63
CA LEU A 180 -0.97 10.76 7.85
C LEU A 180 -1.55 9.84 8.91
N LEU A 181 -2.51 8.99 8.56
CA LEU A 181 -3.20 8.14 9.53
C LEU A 181 -2.32 6.95 9.94
N VAL A 182 -1.85 6.15 8.96
CA VAL A 182 -1.02 4.97 9.22
C VAL A 182 0.29 5.40 9.84
N LEU A 183 1.07 6.24 9.15
CA LEU A 183 2.34 6.72 9.68
C LEU A 183 2.17 7.47 11.02
N GLY A 184 1.18 8.36 11.14
CA GLY A 184 0.95 9.13 12.36
C GLY A 184 0.61 8.24 13.55
N SER A 185 -0.30 7.29 13.38
CA SER A 185 -0.65 6.34 14.45
C SER A 185 0.50 5.41 14.80
N SER A 186 1.32 4.99 13.83
CA SER A 186 2.52 4.20 14.06
C SER A 186 3.55 4.98 14.89
N LEU A 187 3.88 6.22 14.52
CA LEU A 187 4.79 7.06 15.30
C LEU A 187 4.24 7.41 16.68
N LEU A 188 2.92 7.60 16.80
CA LEU A 188 2.24 7.86 18.07
C LEU A 188 2.34 6.64 19.00
N CYS A 189 1.86 5.47 18.55
CA CYS A 189 1.85 4.24 19.34
C CYS A 189 3.26 3.74 19.63
N GLY A 190 4.16 3.79 18.64
CA GLY A 190 5.57 3.44 18.80
C GLY A 190 6.28 4.35 19.80
N GLY A 191 6.06 5.66 19.68
CA GLY A 191 6.63 6.65 20.60
C GLY A 191 6.09 6.52 22.02
N LEU A 192 4.79 6.24 22.18
CA LEU A 192 4.18 6.01 23.51
C LEU A 192 4.69 4.73 24.17
N ALA A 193 4.80 3.64 23.41
CA ALA A 193 5.34 2.37 23.91
C ALA A 193 6.81 2.48 24.32
N ASN A 194 7.57 3.35 23.64
CA ASN A 194 9.01 3.50 23.81
C ASN A 194 9.39 4.86 24.43
N LEU A 195 8.56 5.40 25.35
CA LEU A 195 8.72 6.74 25.92
C LEU A 195 10.11 7.03 26.55
N ARG A 196 10.82 5.98 26.96
CA ARG A 196 12.14 6.05 27.63
C ARG A 196 13.31 5.81 26.69
N LYS A 197 13.08 5.54 25.40
CA LYS A 197 14.10 5.23 24.41
C LYS A 197 13.98 6.21 23.24
N GLU A 198 15.11 6.72 22.77
CA GLU A 198 15.13 7.46 21.51
C GLU A 198 14.97 6.46 20.37
N GLN A 199 13.90 6.59 19.59
CA GLN A 199 13.68 5.72 18.44
C GLN A 199 14.30 6.36 17.20
N ARG A 200 15.28 5.69 16.59
CA ARG A 200 15.92 6.11 15.33
C ARG A 200 15.54 5.15 14.21
N TYR A 201 15.57 5.64 12.98
CA TYR A 201 15.34 4.86 11.77
C TYR A 201 16.27 5.32 10.64
N ASP A 202 16.55 4.47 9.66
CA ASP A 202 17.30 4.83 8.46
C ASP A 202 16.43 5.66 7.51
N ARG A 203 16.81 6.91 7.29
CA ARG A 203 16.09 7.83 6.41
C ARG A 203 16.19 7.47 4.93
N LYS A 204 17.15 6.64 4.49
CA LYS A 204 17.38 6.41 3.04
C LYS A 204 16.13 5.95 2.30
N GLN A 205 15.39 5.00 2.88
CA GLN A 205 14.14 4.51 2.28
C GLN A 205 13.05 5.60 2.29
N ALA A 206 12.96 6.37 3.38
CA ALA A 206 12.00 7.46 3.50
C ALA A 206 12.28 8.61 2.50
N ASP A 207 13.56 8.93 2.28
CA ASP A 207 14.01 9.97 1.35
C ASP A 207 13.65 9.62 -0.10
N VAL A 208 13.94 8.38 -0.53
CA VAL A 208 13.60 7.92 -1.89
C VAL A 208 12.10 7.95 -2.14
N ASN A 209 11.30 7.45 -1.18
CA ASN A 209 9.84 7.49 -1.29
C ASN A 209 9.30 8.92 -1.29
N SER A 210 9.82 9.80 -0.43
CA SER A 210 9.40 11.21 -0.37
C SER A 210 9.69 11.94 -1.68
N LEU A 211 10.83 11.66 -2.33
CA LEU A 211 11.17 12.25 -3.62
C LEU A 211 10.23 11.79 -4.74
N LEU A 212 9.85 10.50 -4.75
CA LEU A 212 8.87 9.97 -5.70
C LEU A 212 7.47 10.54 -5.47
N LEU A 213 7.06 10.68 -4.21
CA LEU A 213 5.79 11.32 -3.86
C LEU A 213 5.76 12.79 -4.28
N LEU A 214 6.86 13.53 -4.11
CA LEU A 214 6.98 14.91 -4.62
C LEU A 214 6.91 14.98 -6.15
N LEU A 215 7.50 14.01 -6.86
CA LEU A 215 7.35 13.90 -8.32
C LEU A 215 5.89 13.61 -8.70
N GLY A 216 5.22 12.70 -8.01
CA GLY A 216 3.79 12.45 -8.19
C GLY A 216 2.95 13.70 -7.96
N LEU A 217 3.24 14.44 -6.88
CA LEU A 217 2.58 15.71 -6.58
C LEU A 217 2.75 16.74 -7.71
N LEU A 218 3.95 16.87 -8.27
CA LEU A 218 4.18 17.74 -9.43
C LEU A 218 3.28 17.33 -10.62
N CYS A 219 3.19 16.03 -10.89
CA CYS A 219 2.33 15.48 -11.94
C CYS A 219 0.83 15.71 -11.71
N HIS A 220 0.38 15.84 -10.45
CA HIS A 220 -0.99 16.23 -10.10
C HIS A 220 -1.23 17.74 -10.14
N MET A 221 -0.25 18.54 -9.68
CA MET A 221 -0.37 19.99 -9.62
C MET A 221 -0.38 20.63 -11.00
N LEU A 222 0.42 20.13 -11.95
CA LEU A 222 0.53 20.75 -13.28
C LEU A 222 -0.79 20.74 -14.07
N PRO A 223 -1.55 19.63 -14.19
CA PRO A 223 -2.89 19.64 -14.78
C PRO A 223 -3.86 20.61 -14.10
N LEU A 224 -3.84 20.67 -12.76
CA LEU A 224 -4.67 21.60 -11.99
C LEU A 224 -4.34 23.07 -12.32
N MET A 225 -3.05 23.44 -12.24
CA MET A 225 -2.59 24.81 -12.53
C MET A 225 -2.85 25.18 -13.99
N PHE A 226 -2.66 24.22 -14.90
CA PHE A 226 -2.94 24.41 -16.31
C PHE A 226 -4.44 24.68 -16.57
N ARG A 227 -5.35 24.00 -15.88
CA ARG A 227 -6.79 24.30 -15.96
C ARG A 227 -7.10 25.72 -15.52
N TYR A 228 -6.53 26.18 -14.41
CA TYR A 228 -6.73 27.56 -13.93
C TYR A 228 -6.16 28.61 -14.89
N ALA A 229 -4.95 28.37 -15.41
CA ALA A 229 -4.35 29.23 -16.42
C ALA A 229 -5.20 29.29 -17.70
N SER A 230 -5.70 28.13 -18.16
CA SER A 230 -6.57 28.02 -19.34
C SER A 230 -7.90 28.75 -19.15
N SER A 231 -8.49 28.65 -17.95
CA SER A 231 -9.75 29.35 -17.62
C SER A 231 -9.61 30.87 -17.59
N SER A 232 -8.39 31.37 -17.35
CA SER A 232 -8.09 32.80 -17.30
C SER A 232 -7.92 33.43 -18.69
N THR A 233 -7.68 32.61 -19.73
CA THR A 233 -7.51 33.05 -21.12
C THR A 233 -8.35 32.19 -22.09
N PRO A 234 -9.68 32.40 -22.15
CA PRO A 234 -10.56 31.63 -23.03
C PRO A 234 -10.16 31.79 -24.51
N GLY A 235 -9.97 30.68 -25.23
CA GLY A 235 -9.72 30.66 -26.68
C GLY A 235 -8.30 30.27 -27.13
N ILE A 236 -7.33 30.14 -26.20
CA ILE A 236 -5.97 29.66 -26.52
C ILE A 236 -5.78 28.18 -26.20
N PHE A 237 -6.47 27.68 -25.17
CA PHE A 237 -6.31 26.31 -24.66
C PHE A 237 -7.65 25.57 -24.67
N ASN A 238 -7.66 24.36 -25.23
CA ASN A 238 -8.85 23.49 -25.26
C ASN A 238 -8.88 22.59 -24.02
N ALA A 239 -10.08 22.15 -23.60
CA ALA A 239 -10.24 21.19 -22.50
C ALA A 239 -9.42 19.89 -22.71
N ASP A 240 -9.18 19.51 -23.97
CA ASP A 240 -8.32 18.39 -24.35
C ASP A 240 -6.87 18.52 -23.87
N SER A 241 -6.34 19.74 -23.72
CA SER A 241 -4.96 19.96 -23.32
C SER A 241 -4.67 19.51 -21.88
N THR A 242 -5.64 19.66 -20.96
CA THR A 242 -5.52 19.17 -19.57
C THR A 242 -5.50 17.65 -19.52
N LEU A 243 -6.32 17.00 -20.36
CA LEU A 243 -6.39 15.55 -20.46
C LEU A 243 -5.10 14.98 -21.09
N GLN A 244 -4.58 15.62 -22.14
CA GLN A 244 -3.31 15.25 -22.76
C GLN A 244 -2.14 15.39 -21.78
N LEU A 245 -2.11 16.49 -21.01
CA LEU A 245 -1.10 16.69 -19.97
C LEU A 245 -1.20 15.60 -18.90
N SER A 246 -2.41 15.25 -18.46
CA SER A 246 -2.63 14.16 -17.49
C SER A 246 -2.15 12.81 -17.99
N ARG A 247 -2.35 12.49 -19.28
CA ARG A 247 -1.85 11.26 -19.91
C ARG A 247 -0.32 11.26 -19.99
N ALA A 248 0.28 12.38 -20.39
CA ALA A 248 1.74 12.52 -20.44
C ALA A 248 2.36 12.38 -19.04
N SER A 249 1.80 13.06 -18.04
CA SER A 249 2.19 12.92 -16.63
C SER A 249 2.06 11.48 -16.14
N SER A 250 0.99 10.77 -16.52
CA SER A 250 0.81 9.36 -16.14
C SER A 250 1.90 8.46 -16.72
N ILE A 251 2.32 8.68 -17.97
CA ILE A 251 3.44 7.95 -18.58
C ILE A 251 4.74 8.22 -17.80
N VAL A 252 5.02 9.47 -17.47
CA VAL A 252 6.22 9.84 -16.67
C VAL A 252 6.20 9.13 -15.32
N MET A 253 5.06 9.17 -14.60
CA MET A 253 4.92 8.51 -13.30
C MET A 253 5.17 7.00 -13.38
N LEU A 254 4.61 6.33 -14.40
CA LEU A 254 4.83 4.89 -14.61
C LEU A 254 6.27 4.55 -14.95
N VAL A 255 6.93 5.34 -15.81
CA VAL A 255 8.35 5.15 -16.13
C VAL A 255 9.21 5.33 -14.88
N SER A 256 8.93 6.37 -14.08
CA SER A 256 9.60 6.59 -12.79
C SER A 256 9.34 5.46 -11.80
N TYR A 257 8.14 4.89 -11.77
CA TYR A 257 7.84 3.73 -10.93
C TYR A 257 8.59 2.47 -11.37
N ILE A 258 8.70 2.21 -12.67
CA ILE A 258 9.50 1.08 -13.19
C ILE A 258 10.98 1.26 -12.83
N ALA A 259 11.51 2.48 -12.96
CA ALA A 259 12.87 2.81 -12.53
C ALA A 259 13.03 2.61 -11.01
N TYR A 260 12.04 3.01 -10.22
CA TYR A 260 11.99 2.77 -8.78
C TYR A 260 11.98 1.28 -8.43
N ILE A 261 11.16 0.45 -9.08
CA ILE A 261 11.13 -1.00 -8.85
C ILE A 261 12.47 -1.63 -9.20
N PHE A 262 13.11 -1.20 -10.29
CA PHE A 262 14.47 -1.66 -10.64
C PHE A 262 15.50 -1.23 -9.58
N PHE A 263 15.39 -0.01 -9.06
CA PHE A 263 16.22 0.50 -7.99
C PHE A 263 16.04 -0.30 -6.69
N GLN A 264 14.79 -0.53 -6.30
CA GLN A 264 14.39 -1.23 -5.09
C GLN A 264 14.75 -2.72 -5.11
N LEU A 265 14.51 -3.43 -6.22
CA LEU A 265 14.66 -4.88 -6.27
C LEU A 265 16.06 -5.32 -6.71
N LYS A 266 16.79 -4.49 -7.46
CA LYS A 266 18.06 -4.89 -8.09
C LYS A 266 19.26 -4.07 -7.65
N THR A 267 19.28 -2.77 -7.91
CA THR A 267 20.52 -1.99 -7.75
C THR A 267 20.80 -1.59 -6.31
N HIS A 268 19.76 -1.30 -5.53
CA HIS A 268 19.89 -0.78 -4.17
C HIS A 268 19.01 -1.57 -3.17
N ARG A 269 18.91 -2.88 -3.37
CA ARG A 269 18.10 -3.78 -2.52
C ARG A 269 18.40 -3.62 -1.02
N GLN A 270 19.66 -3.43 -0.68
CA GLN A 270 20.15 -3.18 0.69
C GLN A 270 19.54 -1.96 1.39
N ILE A 271 18.97 -0.99 0.65
CA ILE A 271 18.29 0.18 1.24
C ILE A 271 16.88 -0.20 1.74
N PHE A 272 16.29 -1.26 1.17
CA PHE A 272 14.90 -1.67 1.41
C PHE A 272 14.77 -3.01 2.14
N GLU A 273 15.90 -3.69 2.37
CA GLU A 273 16.01 -4.83 3.27
C GLU A 273 16.11 -4.31 4.70
N SER A 274 15.24 -4.81 5.58
CA SER A 274 15.36 -4.52 7.02
C SER A 274 16.63 -5.18 7.55
N GLN A 275 17.47 -4.42 8.25
CA GLN A 275 18.60 -4.96 9.01
C GLN A 275 18.05 -5.74 10.21
N GLU A 276 17.89 -7.04 10.05
CA GLU A 276 17.60 -7.93 11.19
C GLU A 276 18.92 -8.25 11.89
N GLU A 277 19.06 -7.82 13.15
CA GLU A 277 19.99 -8.42 14.10
C GLU A 277 19.36 -9.75 14.59
N ASP A 278 19.77 -10.86 13.97
CA ASP A 278 19.96 -12.22 14.51
C ASP A 278 18.94 -12.94 15.44
N GLU A 279 17.72 -12.47 15.70
CA GLU A 279 16.83 -13.12 16.71
C GLU A 279 15.39 -13.51 16.30
N GLU A 280 15.01 -13.61 15.03
CA GLU A 280 13.71 -14.21 14.65
C GLU A 280 13.89 -15.56 13.92
N GLU A 281 13.34 -16.62 14.51
CA GLU A 281 13.18 -17.95 13.91
C GLU A 281 12.78 -17.80 12.43
N GLU A 282 13.50 -18.44 11.51
CA GLU A 282 13.16 -18.46 10.08
C GLU A 282 11.68 -18.79 9.90
N GLU A 283 10.84 -17.77 9.71
CA GLU A 283 9.41 -17.97 9.45
C GLU A 283 9.28 -18.66 8.10
N LYS A 284 9.00 -19.97 8.14
CA LYS A 284 8.77 -20.79 6.95
C LYS A 284 7.36 -20.55 6.44
N ALA A 285 7.19 -20.65 5.12
CA ALA A 285 5.87 -20.66 4.50
C ALA A 285 4.97 -21.70 5.18
N VAL A 286 3.83 -21.24 5.67
CA VAL A 286 2.88 -22.07 6.42
C VAL A 286 1.96 -22.83 5.47
N ILE A 287 1.74 -22.28 4.28
CA ILE A 287 0.86 -22.82 3.27
C ILE A 287 1.67 -23.10 2.00
N GLY A 288 1.42 -24.24 1.35
CA GLY A 288 2.08 -24.56 0.08
C GLY A 288 1.65 -23.63 -1.06
N PHE A 289 2.56 -23.39 -2.02
CA PHE A 289 2.37 -22.48 -3.16
C PHE A 289 1.00 -22.58 -3.85
N TRP A 290 0.60 -23.77 -4.31
CA TRP A 290 -0.66 -23.97 -5.04
C TRP A 290 -1.90 -23.67 -4.20
N SER A 291 -1.82 -23.93 -2.90
CA SER A 291 -2.90 -23.59 -1.97
C SER A 291 -2.96 -22.08 -1.77
N ALA A 292 -1.82 -21.42 -1.52
CA ALA A 292 -1.76 -19.96 -1.37
C ALA A 292 -2.27 -19.25 -2.62
N PHE A 293 -1.86 -19.70 -3.81
CA PHE A 293 -2.33 -19.17 -5.09
C PHE A 293 -3.84 -19.37 -5.29
N SER A 294 -4.38 -20.57 -5.03
CA SER A 294 -5.82 -20.82 -5.16
C SER A 294 -6.65 -19.95 -4.20
N TRP A 295 -6.17 -19.77 -2.97
CA TRP A 295 -6.81 -18.90 -1.99
C TRP A 295 -6.72 -17.43 -2.41
N LEU A 296 -5.60 -16.99 -2.96
CA LEU A 296 -5.40 -15.63 -3.45
C LEU A 296 -6.43 -15.29 -4.53
N VAL A 297 -6.59 -16.16 -5.52
CA VAL A 297 -7.59 -16.01 -6.58
C VAL A 297 -9.01 -15.99 -5.98
N GLY A 298 -9.33 -16.92 -5.09
CA GLY A 298 -10.65 -16.98 -4.45
C GLY A 298 -11.00 -15.71 -3.68
N MET A 299 -10.09 -15.21 -2.85
CA MET A 299 -10.29 -13.97 -2.09
C MET A 299 -10.39 -12.75 -3.02
N THR A 300 -9.60 -12.72 -4.10
CA THR A 300 -9.64 -11.64 -5.09
C THR A 300 -11.00 -11.57 -5.78
N VAL A 301 -11.62 -12.71 -6.11
CA VAL A 301 -12.98 -12.77 -6.68
C VAL A 301 -14.02 -12.25 -5.69
N ILE A 302 -13.92 -12.63 -4.41
CA ILE A 302 -14.84 -12.13 -3.37
C ILE A 302 -14.67 -10.63 -3.17
N ILE A 303 -13.43 -10.12 -3.16
CA ILE A 303 -13.15 -8.68 -3.13
C ILE A 303 -13.80 -7.98 -4.31
N ALA A 304 -13.71 -8.53 -5.52
CA ALA A 304 -14.36 -7.95 -6.70
C ALA A 304 -15.89 -7.86 -6.53
N VAL A 305 -16.54 -8.92 -6.04
CA VAL A 305 -17.98 -8.92 -5.76
C VAL A 305 -18.35 -7.86 -4.72
N LEU A 306 -17.67 -7.82 -3.57
CA LEU A 306 -17.96 -6.82 -2.54
C LEU A 306 -17.63 -5.39 -3.00
N SER A 307 -16.59 -5.22 -3.81
CA SER A 307 -16.23 -3.92 -4.38
C SER A 307 -17.28 -3.43 -5.37
N GLU A 308 -17.90 -4.32 -6.15
CA GLU A 308 -19.03 -3.98 -7.01
C GLU A 308 -20.21 -3.48 -6.18
N TYR A 309 -20.50 -4.12 -5.04
CA TYR A 309 -21.52 -3.66 -4.11
C TYR A 309 -21.19 -2.30 -3.50
N VAL A 310 -19.96 -2.10 -3.00
CA VAL A 310 -19.51 -0.81 -2.45
C VAL A 310 -19.67 0.30 -3.47
N VAL A 311 -19.09 0.12 -4.66
CA VAL A 311 -19.17 1.12 -5.74
C VAL A 311 -20.63 1.32 -6.15
N GLY A 312 -21.42 0.26 -6.27
CA GLY A 312 -22.83 0.33 -6.70
C GLY A 312 -23.78 0.94 -5.67
N THR A 313 -23.43 0.99 -4.38
CA THR A 313 -24.31 1.46 -3.30
C THR A 313 -23.84 2.73 -2.60
N ILE A 314 -22.67 3.27 -2.97
CA ILE A 314 -22.06 4.43 -2.33
C ILE A 314 -22.95 5.69 -2.34
N GLU A 315 -23.68 5.99 -3.42
CA GLU A 315 -24.57 7.15 -3.46
C GLU A 315 -25.78 6.96 -2.55
N ALA A 316 -26.35 5.74 -2.52
CA ALA A 316 -27.47 5.45 -1.64
C ALA A 316 -27.05 5.53 -0.15
N ALA A 317 -25.84 5.08 0.18
CA ALA A 317 -25.27 5.25 1.51
C ALA A 317 -25.03 6.73 1.85
N SER A 318 -24.47 7.50 0.92
CA SER A 318 -24.29 8.96 1.03
C SER A 318 -25.61 9.66 1.35
N ASP A 319 -26.66 9.40 0.58
CA ASP A 319 -27.97 10.02 0.75
C ASP A 319 -28.61 9.63 2.09
N SER A 320 -28.49 8.36 2.49
CA SER A 320 -29.09 7.86 3.73
C SER A 320 -28.35 8.32 4.99
N TRP A 321 -27.02 8.47 4.93
CA TRP A 321 -26.19 8.86 6.08
C TRP A 321 -26.00 10.37 6.18
N GLY A 322 -26.37 11.13 5.15
CA GLY A 322 -26.24 12.59 5.12
C GLY A 322 -24.79 13.09 5.04
N ILE A 323 -23.88 12.25 4.55
CA ILE A 323 -22.45 12.54 4.37
C ILE A 323 -22.09 12.48 2.88
N SER A 324 -21.11 13.26 2.42
CA SER A 324 -20.80 13.33 0.99
C SER A 324 -20.10 12.07 0.47
N VAL A 325 -20.33 11.73 -0.81
CA VAL A 325 -19.58 10.68 -1.51
C VAL A 325 -18.07 10.94 -1.47
N SER A 326 -17.67 12.22 -1.50
CA SER A 326 -16.27 12.65 -1.33
C SER A 326 -15.72 12.22 0.02
N PHE A 327 -16.41 12.53 1.13
CA PHE A 327 -16.00 12.10 2.46
C PHE A 327 -15.94 10.57 2.59
N ILE A 328 -16.96 9.86 2.08
CA ILE A 328 -16.97 8.39 2.09
C ILE A 328 -15.75 7.84 1.34
N SER A 329 -15.45 8.38 0.17
CA SER A 329 -14.38 7.87 -0.69
C SER A 329 -12.99 8.26 -0.18
N ILE A 330 -12.78 9.47 0.33
CA ILE A 330 -11.47 9.96 0.80
C ILE A 330 -11.12 9.44 2.21
N ILE A 331 -12.12 9.28 3.09
CA ILE A 331 -11.87 8.97 4.50
C ILE A 331 -12.25 7.52 4.82
N LEU A 332 -13.49 7.09 4.53
CA LEU A 332 -13.99 5.79 4.99
C LEU A 332 -13.41 4.60 4.21
N LEU A 333 -13.40 4.68 2.87
CA LEU A 333 -12.89 3.58 2.01
C LEU A 333 -11.42 3.22 2.31
N PRO A 334 -10.48 4.18 2.41
CA PRO A 334 -9.07 3.91 2.70
C PRO A 334 -8.80 3.28 4.05
N ILE A 335 -9.58 3.63 5.08
CA ILE A 335 -9.43 3.02 6.41
C ILE A 335 -9.68 1.51 6.32
N VAL A 336 -10.64 1.10 5.48
CA VAL A 336 -11.02 -0.30 5.29
C VAL A 336 -10.07 -1.04 4.38
N GLY A 337 -9.69 -0.44 3.24
CA GLY A 337 -8.74 -1.03 2.29
C GLY A 337 -7.37 -1.25 2.90
N ASN A 338 -6.87 -0.25 3.64
CA ASN A 338 -5.53 -0.27 4.22
C ASN A 338 -5.51 -0.80 5.66
N ALA A 339 -6.62 -1.33 6.20
CA ALA A 339 -6.73 -1.70 7.62
C ALA A 339 -5.65 -2.69 8.07
N ALA A 340 -5.30 -3.63 7.19
CA ALA A 340 -4.26 -4.63 7.42
C ALA A 340 -2.88 -4.00 7.53
N GLU A 341 -2.52 -3.19 6.53
CA GLU A 341 -1.25 -2.46 6.47
C GLU A 341 -1.12 -1.50 7.66
N HIS A 342 -2.25 -0.88 8.03
CA HIS A 342 -2.35 0.01 9.18
C HIS A 342 -2.04 -0.73 10.49
N ALA A 343 -2.73 -1.84 10.74
CA ALA A 343 -2.52 -2.63 11.95
C ALA A 343 -1.08 -3.16 12.04
N GLY A 344 -0.55 -3.73 10.96
CA GLY A 344 0.81 -4.26 10.95
C GLY A 344 1.87 -3.17 11.13
N SER A 345 1.72 -2.01 10.46
CA SER A 345 2.63 -0.87 10.63
C SER A 345 2.68 -0.37 12.08
N VAL A 346 1.52 -0.27 12.74
CA VAL A 346 1.44 0.15 14.15
C VAL A 346 2.10 -0.88 15.07
N ILE A 347 1.90 -2.18 14.81
CA ILE A 347 2.52 -3.25 15.59
C ILE A 347 4.06 -3.21 15.45
N PHE A 348 4.59 -2.95 14.24
CA PHE A 348 6.05 -2.81 14.06
C PHE A 348 6.61 -1.60 14.78
N ALA A 349 5.94 -0.46 14.70
CA ALA A 349 6.37 0.73 15.42
C ALA A 349 6.35 0.50 16.94
N PHE A 350 5.33 -0.21 17.44
CA PHE A 350 5.26 -0.62 18.85
C PHE A 350 6.44 -1.51 19.26
N LYS A 351 6.82 -2.46 18.40
CA LYS A 351 8.00 -3.33 18.57
C LYS A 351 9.34 -2.63 18.29
N ASN A 352 9.36 -1.31 18.14
CA ASN A 352 10.56 -0.54 17.84
C ASN A 352 11.23 -0.91 16.49
N LYS A 353 10.48 -1.48 15.55
CA LYS A 353 10.91 -1.75 14.16
C LYS A 353 10.40 -0.65 13.23
N LEU A 354 10.85 0.58 13.44
CA LEU A 354 10.32 1.75 12.72
C LEU A 354 10.59 1.71 11.22
N ASP A 355 11.75 1.22 10.79
CA ASP A 355 12.09 1.11 9.35
C ASP A 355 11.05 0.30 8.58
N ILE A 356 10.57 -0.79 9.18
CA ILE A 356 9.52 -1.63 8.60
C ILE A 356 8.19 -0.84 8.54
N SER A 357 7.83 -0.17 9.64
CA SER A 357 6.59 0.63 9.71
C SER A 357 6.56 1.75 8.66
N LEU A 358 7.67 2.49 8.52
CA LEU A 358 7.89 3.54 7.53
C LEU A 358 7.86 2.97 6.11
N GLY A 359 8.52 1.83 5.89
CA GLY A 359 8.53 1.15 4.61
C GLY A 359 7.15 0.69 4.14
N VAL A 360 6.31 0.19 5.05
CA VAL A 360 4.91 -0.16 4.78
C VAL A 360 4.12 1.09 4.37
N ALA A 361 4.12 2.12 5.20
CA ALA A 361 3.31 3.32 4.98
C ALA A 361 3.73 4.11 3.72
N LEU A 362 5.03 4.43 3.61
CA LEU A 362 5.56 5.22 2.50
C LEU A 362 5.59 4.41 1.21
N GLY A 363 5.93 3.12 1.27
CA GLY A 363 5.94 2.25 0.09
C GLY A 363 4.55 2.12 -0.54
N SER A 364 3.52 1.89 0.29
CA SER A 364 2.13 1.82 -0.16
C SER A 364 1.65 3.16 -0.75
N ALA A 365 1.94 4.29 -0.09
CA ALA A 365 1.63 5.62 -0.63
C ALA A 365 2.33 5.91 -1.98
N THR A 366 3.64 5.64 -2.08
CA THR A 366 4.42 5.80 -3.32
C THR A 366 3.84 4.94 -4.43
N GLN A 367 3.50 3.69 -4.14
CA GLN A 367 2.93 2.80 -5.13
C GLN A 367 1.56 3.28 -5.62
N ILE A 368 0.66 3.67 -4.72
CA ILE A 368 -0.67 4.14 -5.13
C ILE A 368 -0.52 5.39 -5.99
N SER A 369 0.33 6.34 -5.57
CA SER A 369 0.61 7.56 -6.30
C SER A 369 1.25 7.28 -7.67
N MET A 370 2.35 6.54 -7.72
CA MET A 370 3.21 6.44 -8.91
C MET A 370 2.84 5.29 -9.86
N PHE A 371 2.02 4.34 -9.41
CA PHE A 371 1.59 3.18 -10.20
C PHE A 371 0.09 3.10 -10.36
N VAL A 372 -0.68 3.05 -9.27
CA VAL A 372 -2.12 2.75 -9.34
C VAL A 372 -2.89 3.89 -10.01
N VAL A 373 -2.70 5.13 -9.55
CA VAL A 373 -3.33 6.33 -10.12
C VAL A 373 -3.05 6.48 -11.62
N PRO A 374 -1.77 6.53 -12.09
CA PRO A 374 -1.50 6.69 -13.50
C PRO A 374 -1.92 5.48 -14.33
N SER A 375 -1.90 4.26 -13.78
CA SER A 375 -2.46 3.09 -14.48
C SER A 375 -3.96 3.26 -14.74
N CYS A 376 -4.72 3.79 -13.78
CA CYS A 376 -6.15 4.06 -13.99
C CYS A 376 -6.38 5.08 -15.11
N VAL A 377 -5.53 6.10 -15.23
CA VAL A 377 -5.61 7.08 -16.34
C VAL A 377 -5.35 6.42 -17.70
N ILE A 378 -4.34 5.55 -17.79
CA ILE A 378 -4.03 4.82 -19.03
C ILE A 378 -5.15 3.83 -19.39
N ILE A 379 -5.67 3.09 -18.41
CA ILE A 379 -6.79 2.15 -18.61
C ILE A 379 -8.04 2.92 -19.06
N ALA A 380 -8.35 4.06 -18.43
CA ALA A 380 -9.44 4.93 -18.84
C ALA A 380 -9.27 5.40 -20.29
N TRP A 381 -8.04 5.77 -20.67
CA TRP A 381 -7.74 6.16 -22.05
C TRP A 381 -7.99 5.03 -23.05
N ILE A 382 -7.57 3.80 -22.74
CA ILE A 382 -7.84 2.62 -23.58
C ILE A 382 -9.35 2.35 -23.69
N MET A 383 -10.11 2.56 -22.61
CA MET A 383 -11.57 2.41 -22.59
C MET A 383 -12.33 3.57 -23.25
N GLY A 384 -11.66 4.60 -23.75
CA GLY A 384 -12.30 5.80 -24.30
C GLY A 384 -12.99 6.68 -23.25
N ILE A 385 -12.61 6.54 -21.97
CA ILE A 385 -13.12 7.33 -20.85
C ILE A 385 -12.15 8.49 -20.56
N SER A 386 -12.67 9.70 -20.48
CA SER A 386 -11.89 10.90 -20.14
C SER A 386 -11.66 10.99 -18.63
N MET A 387 -10.61 10.34 -18.14
CA MET A 387 -10.10 10.52 -16.78
C MET A 387 -8.80 11.33 -16.82
N ASP A 388 -8.78 12.47 -16.14
CA ASP A 388 -7.59 13.31 -15.97
C ASP A 388 -7.01 13.19 -14.54
N LEU A 389 -5.85 13.82 -14.31
CA LEU A 389 -5.17 13.92 -13.01
C LEU A 389 -5.55 15.19 -12.24
N ASP A 390 -6.61 15.90 -12.66
CA ASP A 390 -7.13 17.05 -11.92
C ASP A 390 -8.09 16.58 -10.82
N PHE A 391 -7.64 16.67 -9.57
CA PHE A 391 -8.41 16.24 -8.42
C PHE A 391 -9.22 17.38 -7.81
N SER A 392 -9.18 18.59 -8.38
CA SER A 392 -9.64 19.85 -7.79
C SER A 392 -8.71 20.40 -6.70
N LEU A 393 -8.88 21.69 -6.38
CA LEU A 393 -7.95 22.44 -5.54
C LEU A 393 -7.85 21.90 -4.12
N LEU A 394 -8.99 21.55 -3.51
CA LEU A 394 -9.03 21.06 -2.12
C LEU A 394 -8.29 19.73 -1.97
N GLN A 395 -8.53 18.81 -2.90
CA GLN A 395 -7.94 17.47 -2.95
C GLN A 395 -6.44 17.53 -3.23
N THR A 396 -6.02 18.23 -4.28
CA THR A 396 -4.60 18.39 -4.61
C THR A 396 -3.86 19.18 -3.54
N GLY A 397 -4.51 20.19 -2.93
CA GLY A 397 -3.95 20.94 -1.80
C GLY A 397 -3.75 20.05 -0.56
N SER A 398 -4.72 19.18 -0.26
CA SER A 398 -4.60 18.20 0.83
C SER A 398 -3.49 17.19 0.58
N LEU A 399 -3.34 16.72 -0.66
CA LEU A 399 -2.22 15.85 -1.09
C LEU A 399 -0.88 16.56 -0.90
N ALA A 400 -0.77 17.79 -1.40
CA ALA A 400 0.44 18.59 -1.30
C ALA A 400 0.87 18.77 0.16
N PHE A 401 -0.06 19.21 1.00
CA PHE A 401 0.20 19.42 2.41
C PHE A 401 0.62 18.13 3.11
N SER A 402 -0.03 17.01 2.80
CA SER A 402 0.27 15.70 3.40
C SER A 402 1.66 15.19 3.02
N ILE A 403 2.05 15.31 1.75
CA ILE A 403 3.39 14.90 1.31
C ILE A 403 4.46 15.79 1.96
N ILE A 404 4.24 17.10 1.99
CA ILE A 404 5.20 18.06 2.56
C ILE A 404 5.36 17.86 4.07
N ILE A 405 4.25 17.77 4.83
CA ILE A 405 4.32 17.59 6.28
C ILE A 405 4.97 16.27 6.65
N THR A 406 4.68 15.20 5.91
CA THR A 406 5.32 13.89 6.12
C THR A 406 6.81 13.96 5.80
N ALA A 407 7.22 14.58 4.69
CA ALA A 407 8.64 14.74 4.34
C ALA A 407 9.42 15.53 5.43
N PHE A 408 8.85 16.64 5.92
CA PHE A 408 9.47 17.40 7.02
C PHE A 408 9.51 16.62 8.33
N THR A 409 8.44 15.88 8.65
CA THR A 409 8.37 15.06 9.86
C THR A 409 9.46 14.00 9.89
N LEU A 410 9.85 13.49 8.72
CA LEU A 410 10.80 12.38 8.60
C LEU A 410 12.26 12.82 8.38
N GLN A 411 12.53 14.11 8.19
CA GLN A 411 13.82 14.64 7.73
C GLN A 411 15.00 14.40 8.69
N ASP A 412 14.73 14.33 9.99
CA ASP A 412 15.76 14.25 11.04
C ASP A 412 16.11 12.80 11.47
N GLY A 413 15.43 11.78 10.94
CA GLY A 413 15.70 10.36 11.23
C GLY A 413 15.34 9.89 12.64
N THR A 414 14.57 10.68 13.41
CA THR A 414 14.17 10.34 14.78
C THR A 414 12.66 10.29 14.93
N SER A 415 12.15 9.44 15.83
CA SER A 415 10.73 9.29 16.12
C SER A 415 10.42 9.60 17.58
N HIS A 416 9.35 10.35 17.79
CA HIS A 416 8.74 10.59 19.09
C HIS A 416 7.23 10.77 18.93
N TYR A 417 6.47 10.50 20.00
CA TYR A 417 5.00 10.46 19.93
C TYR A 417 4.38 11.75 19.38
N MET A 418 4.99 12.93 19.64
CA MET A 418 4.47 14.21 19.15
C MET A 418 4.42 14.32 17.62
N LYS A 419 5.37 13.70 16.89
CA LYS A 419 5.30 13.62 15.41
C LYS A 419 4.05 12.86 14.97
N GLY A 420 3.78 11.74 15.65
CA GLY A 420 2.58 10.95 15.42
C GLY A 420 1.30 11.72 15.71
N VAL A 421 1.24 12.44 16.84
CA VAL A 421 0.11 13.31 17.19
C VAL A 421 -0.16 14.33 16.09
N VAL A 422 0.87 15.05 15.63
CA VAL A 422 0.73 16.07 14.58
C VAL A 422 0.17 15.47 13.29
N LEU A 423 0.72 14.35 12.81
CA LEU A 423 0.23 13.70 11.58
C LEU A 423 -1.22 13.21 11.72
N CYS A 424 -1.59 12.62 12.87
CA CYS A 424 -2.97 12.20 13.14
C CYS A 424 -3.93 13.41 13.18
N LEU A 425 -3.52 14.52 13.80
CA LEU A 425 -4.33 15.74 13.85
C LEU A 425 -4.48 16.36 12.46
N CYS A 426 -3.43 16.36 11.63
CA CYS A 426 -3.53 16.78 10.22
C CYS A 426 -4.57 15.94 9.46
N TYR A 427 -4.57 14.61 9.65
CA TYR A 427 -5.59 13.74 9.04
C TYR A 427 -7.00 14.09 9.52
N ILE A 428 -7.20 14.32 10.82
CA ILE A 428 -8.50 14.70 11.40
C ILE A 428 -8.99 16.04 10.84
N VAL A 429 -8.11 17.03 10.72
CA VAL A 429 -8.46 18.35 10.14
C VAL A 429 -8.86 18.21 8.67
N ILE A 430 -8.12 17.42 7.88
CA ILE A 430 -8.47 17.14 6.49
C ILE A 430 -9.81 16.39 6.40
N ALA A 431 -10.04 15.39 7.26
CA ALA A 431 -11.31 14.67 7.34
C ALA A 431 -12.48 15.60 7.69
N ALA A 432 -12.31 16.50 8.65
CA ALA A 432 -13.31 17.50 9.01
C ALA A 432 -13.60 18.46 7.84
N CYS A 433 -12.58 18.84 7.07
CA CYS A 433 -12.76 19.66 5.88
C CYS A 433 -13.64 18.96 4.84
N PHE A 434 -13.34 17.69 4.51
CA PHE A 434 -14.16 16.91 3.57
C PHE A 434 -15.55 16.55 4.10
N PHE A 435 -15.73 16.49 5.42
CA PHE A 435 -17.03 16.27 6.04
C PHE A 435 -17.95 17.50 5.87
N VAL A 436 -17.38 18.70 5.97
CA VAL A 436 -18.10 19.96 5.74
C VAL A 436 -18.31 20.22 4.25
N ASP A 437 -17.41 19.71 3.39
CA ASP A 437 -17.50 19.82 1.94
C ASP A 437 -18.67 19.00 1.38
N LYS A 438 -19.83 19.64 1.28
CA LYS A 438 -21.07 19.10 0.71
C LYS A 438 -21.24 19.53 -0.74
N ILE A 439 -20.25 19.30 -1.61
CA ILE A 439 -20.44 19.55 -3.05
C ILE A 439 -21.45 18.53 -3.59
N PRO A 440 -22.62 18.97 -4.13
CA PRO A 440 -23.55 18.07 -4.79
C PRO A 440 -22.98 17.61 -6.14
N GLN A 441 -23.04 16.30 -6.43
CA GLN A 441 -22.50 15.71 -7.68
C GLN A 441 -23.22 16.19 -8.97
N ASN A 442 -24.32 16.93 -8.85
CA ASN A 442 -25.15 17.33 -10.00
C ASN A 442 -24.57 18.44 -10.89
N THR A 443 -23.49 19.12 -10.49
CA THR A 443 -22.92 20.23 -11.27
C THR A 443 -21.79 19.83 -12.22
N ALA A 444 -21.24 18.60 -12.10
CA ALA A 444 -20.13 18.15 -12.96
C ALA A 444 -20.59 17.51 -14.28
N ASN A 445 -21.81 16.94 -14.33
CA ASN A 445 -22.34 16.28 -15.53
C ASN A 445 -23.06 17.25 -16.51
N ALA A 446 -23.24 18.52 -16.13
CA ALA A 446 -23.94 19.51 -16.95
C ALA A 446 -23.08 20.16 -18.06
N GLY A 447 -21.79 19.81 -18.16
CA GLY A 447 -20.89 20.31 -19.21
C GLY A 447 -21.00 19.61 -20.56
N ALA A 448 -21.92 18.64 -20.72
CA ALA A 448 -21.99 17.76 -21.89
C ALA A 448 -23.29 17.89 -22.71
N THR A 449 -23.92 19.07 -22.75
CA THR A 449 -25.00 19.36 -23.71
C THR A 449 -24.60 20.50 -24.64
N PRO A 450 -24.55 20.30 -25.97
CA PRO A 450 -24.41 21.41 -26.90
C PRO A 450 -25.69 22.24 -26.84
N SER A 451 -25.54 23.53 -26.59
CA SER A 451 -26.62 24.51 -26.66
C SER A 451 -27.17 24.56 -28.09
N SER A 452 -28.27 23.86 -28.36
CA SER A 452 -29.09 24.13 -29.55
C SER A 452 -29.85 25.43 -29.31
N GLY A 453 -29.30 26.52 -29.84
CA GLY A 453 -29.97 27.81 -29.89
C GLY A 453 -31.19 27.73 -30.81
N VAL A 454 -32.38 27.69 -30.20
CA VAL A 454 -33.64 28.01 -30.88
C VAL A 454 -34.11 29.33 -30.28
N LEU A 455 -34.03 30.40 -31.08
CA LEU A 455 -34.63 31.70 -30.78
C LEU A 455 -36.16 31.59 -30.89
N PRO A 456 -36.94 32.12 -29.93
CA PRO A 456 -38.39 32.25 -30.12
C PRO A 456 -38.74 33.53 -30.90
N ALA A 457 -39.60 33.31 -31.90
CA ALA A 457 -40.52 34.21 -32.63
C ALA A 457 -40.13 35.67 -32.89
#